data_AF-A0AAW4GXH8-F1
#
_entry.id   AF-A0AAW4GXH8-F1
#
_cell.length_a   1.000
_cell.length_b   1.000
_cell.length_c   1.000
_cell.angle_alpha   90.00
_cell.angle_beta   90.00
_cell.angle_gamma   90.00
#
_symmetry.space_group_name_H-M   'P 1'
#
loop_
_entity.id
_entity.type
_entity.pdbx_description
1 polymer ?
#
loop_
_entity_poly.entity_id
_entity_poly.type
_entity_poly.pdbx_seq_one_letter_code
_entity_poly.pdbx_strand_id
1 'polypeptide(L)'
;MDILSIATVLWYTVQPYLWLVLLLLAIFVVSLWVGKERPAADGKALLLAIVIGVAVMLLAPTITGSSLGYVATTFDIVTLVGIGVGATLYTWLVVRKWLSH
;
A
#
# COMPACT_ATOMS: atom_id res chain seq x y z
N MET A 1 16.33 19.22 -24.76
CA MET A 1 15.47 19.51 -23.60
C MET A 1 16.36 19.99 -22.48
N ASP A 2 16.03 21.11 -21.86
CA ASP A 2 16.74 21.62 -20.67
C ASP A 2 16.24 20.89 -19.41
N ILE A 3 17.09 20.78 -18.39
CA ILE A 3 16.79 20.08 -17.13
C ILE A 3 15.61 20.72 -16.40
N LEU A 4 15.46 22.04 -16.53
CA LEU A 4 14.33 22.80 -16.04
C LEU A 4 13.01 22.41 -16.71
N SER A 5 13.05 22.13 -18.02
CA SER A 5 11.87 21.65 -18.76
C SER A 5 11.48 20.25 -18.30
N ILE A 6 12.45 19.36 -18.08
CA ILE A 6 12.20 18.00 -17.56
C ILE A 6 11.58 18.07 -16.15
N ALA A 7 12.18 18.86 -15.25
CA ALA A 7 11.69 19.02 -13.88
C ALA A 7 10.27 19.61 -13.85
N THR A 8 9.98 20.57 -14.73
CA THR A 8 8.64 21.18 -14.84
C THR A 8 7.60 20.16 -15.26
N VAL A 9 7.90 19.33 -16.28
CA VAL A 9 7.00 18.27 -16.73
C VAL A 9 6.76 17.25 -15.62
N LEU A 10 7.82 16.82 -14.92
CA LEU A 10 7.69 15.89 -13.80
C LEU A 10 6.86 16.49 -12.65
N TRP A 11 7.08 17.76 -12.32
CA TRP A 11 6.33 18.45 -11.27
C TRP A 11 4.83 18.48 -11.53
N TYR A 12 4.43 18.94 -12.72
CA TYR A 12 3.01 18.97 -13.09
C TYR A 12 2.40 17.57 -13.24
N THR A 13 3.20 16.57 -13.61
CA THR A 13 2.74 15.17 -13.68
C THR A 13 2.45 14.61 -12.29
N VAL A 14 3.25 14.96 -11.27
CA VAL A 14 3.09 14.44 -9.90
C VAL A 14 2.02 15.19 -9.10
N GLN A 15 1.75 16.46 -9.40
CA GLN A 15 0.77 17.30 -8.69
C GLN A 15 -0.57 16.61 -8.34
N PRO A 16 -1.30 15.96 -9.28
CA PRO A 16 -2.58 15.32 -8.96
C PRO A 16 -2.45 14.11 -8.02
N TYR A 17 -1.24 13.56 -7.87
CA TYR A 17 -0.94 12.39 -7.05
C TYR A 17 -0.22 12.75 -5.74
N LEU A 18 0.00 14.03 -5.43
CA LEU A 18 0.69 14.44 -4.20
C LEU A 18 0.01 13.93 -2.92
N TRP A 19 -1.32 13.80 -2.93
CA TRP A 19 -2.05 13.24 -1.81
C TRP A 19 -1.73 11.75 -1.57
N LEU A 20 -1.46 10.97 -2.63
CA LEU A 20 -1.00 9.58 -2.52
C LEU A 20 0.41 9.52 -1.94
N VAL A 21 1.28 10.46 -2.30
CA VAL A 21 2.62 10.59 -1.71
C VAL A 21 2.52 10.89 -0.22
N LEU A 22 1.65 11.82 0.18
CA LEU A 22 1.40 12.13 1.60
C LEU A 22 0.80 10.92 2.33
N LEU A 23 -0.12 10.19 1.72
CA LEU A 23 -0.69 8.96 2.29
C LEU A 23 0.39 7.90 2.52
N LEU A 24 1.27 7.67 1.54
CA LEU A 24 2.41 6.76 1.68
C LEU A 24 3.36 7.20 2.81
N LEU A 25 3.61 8.50 2.92
CA LEU A 25 4.46 9.04 3.99
C LEU A 25 3.83 8.82 5.37
N ALA A 26 2.51 9.03 5.49
CA ALA A 26 1.76 8.77 6.72
C ALA A 26 1.81 7.29 7.11
N ILE A 27 1.55 6.38 6.14
CA ILE A 27 1.66 4.92 6.33
C ILE A 27 3.07 4.54 6.80
N PHE A 28 4.10 5.14 6.22
CA PHE A 28 5.49 4.90 6.60
C PHE A 28 5.78 5.34 8.04
N VAL A 29 5.35 6.55 8.42
CA VAL A 29 5.52 7.07 9.79
C VAL A 29 4.80 6.19 10.81
N VAL A 30 3.55 5.78 10.53
CA VAL A 30 2.79 4.86 11.40
C VAL A 30 3.53 3.52 11.52
N SER A 31 4.06 2.99 10.42
CA SER A 31 4.81 1.74 10.41
C SER A 31 6.08 1.82 11.27
N LEU A 32 6.81 2.95 11.24
CA LEU A 32 7.98 3.18 12.10
C LEU A 32 7.59 3.24 13.58
N TRP A 33 6.48 3.91 13.91
CA TRP A 33 5.98 4.01 15.29
C TRP A 33 5.54 2.65 15.85
N VAL A 34 4.84 1.86 15.03
CA VAL A 34 4.34 0.54 15.43
C VAL A 34 5.45 -0.51 15.46
N GLY A 35 6.38 -0.46 14.52
CA GLY A 35 7.48 -1.43 14.38
C GLY A 35 8.57 -1.31 15.44
N LYS A 36 8.55 -0.27 16.29
CA LYS A 36 9.52 -0.06 17.37
C LYS A 36 9.49 -1.17 18.42
N GLU A 37 8.35 -1.82 18.60
CA GLU A 37 8.17 -2.92 19.55
C GLU A 37 8.26 -4.26 18.81
N ARG A 38 8.87 -5.26 19.46
CA ARG A 38 8.99 -6.64 18.94
C ARG A 38 8.03 -7.57 19.70
N PRO A 39 6.71 -7.47 19.49
CA PRO A 39 5.78 -8.43 20.06
C PRO A 39 6.03 -9.83 19.48
N ALA A 40 5.70 -10.87 20.25
CA ALA A 40 5.79 -12.24 19.77
C ALA A 40 4.94 -12.43 18.49
N ALA A 41 5.46 -13.23 17.56
CA ALA A 41 4.75 -13.50 16.31
C ALA A 41 3.46 -14.30 16.59
N ASP A 42 2.31 -13.65 16.46
CA ASP A 42 1.00 -14.29 16.57
C ASP A 42 0.49 -14.73 15.19
N GLY A 43 0.26 -16.04 15.04
CA GLY A 43 -0.30 -16.63 13.83
C GLY A 43 -1.70 -16.12 13.49
N LYS A 44 -2.51 -15.73 14.49
CA LYS A 44 -3.84 -15.14 14.26
C LYS A 44 -3.74 -13.75 13.64
N ALA A 45 -2.81 -12.93 14.12
CA ALA A 45 -2.53 -11.61 13.55
C ALA A 45 -2.06 -11.72 12.09
N LEU A 46 -1.23 -12.71 11.76
CA LEU A 46 -0.81 -12.96 10.38
C LEU A 46 -1.97 -13.40 9.49
N LEU A 47 -2.82 -14.33 9.98
CA LEU A 47 -3.97 -14.81 9.21
C LEU A 47 -4.96 -13.67 8.93
N LEU A 48 -5.26 -12.84 9.94
CA LEU A 48 -6.11 -11.66 9.77
C LEU A 48 -5.52 -10.67 8.75
N ALA A 49 -4.21 -10.44 8.80
CA ALA A 49 -3.53 -9.56 7.87
C ALA A 49 -3.57 -10.07 6.42
N ILE A 50 -3.43 -11.39 6.20
CA ILE A 50 -3.58 -12.00 4.87
C ILE A 50 -5.00 -11.80 4.35
N VAL A 51 -6.02 -12.06 5.18
CA VAL A 51 -7.44 -11.87 4.79
C VAL A 51 -7.70 -10.42 4.40
N ILE A 52 -7.21 -9.46 5.18
CA ILE A 52 -7.36 -8.03 4.88
C ILE A 52 -6.59 -7.67 3.61
N GLY A 53 -5.37 -8.15 3.43
CA GLY A 53 -4.57 -7.88 2.23
C GLY A 53 -5.23 -8.39 0.95
N VAL A 54 -5.80 -9.60 0.98
CA VAL A 54 -6.57 -10.16 -0.15
C VAL A 54 -7.83 -9.35 -0.41
N ALA A 55 -8.57 -8.97 0.64
CA ALA A 55 -9.77 -8.14 0.49
C ALA A 55 -9.44 -6.78 -0.14
N VAL A 56 -8.40 -6.09 0.35
CA VAL A 56 -7.93 -4.81 -0.20
C VAL A 56 -7.46 -4.97 -1.64
N MET A 57 -6.71 -6.03 -1.95
CA MET A 57 -6.29 -6.35 -3.31
C MET A 57 -7.49 -6.45 -4.27
N LEU A 58 -8.53 -7.21 -3.89
CA LEU A 58 -9.70 -7.40 -4.74
C LEU A 58 -10.59 -6.15 -4.86
N LEU A 59 -10.60 -5.30 -3.83
CA LEU A 59 -11.38 -4.05 -3.82
C LEU A 59 -10.65 -2.88 -4.49
N ALA A 60 -9.32 -2.93 -4.62
CA ALA A 60 -8.53 -1.83 -5.16
C ALA A 60 -9.00 -1.29 -6.53
N PRO A 61 -9.41 -2.14 -7.51
CA PRO A 61 -9.91 -1.64 -8.79
C PRO A 61 -11.15 -0.74 -8.66
N THR A 62 -12.01 -0.99 -7.67
CA THR A 62 -13.24 -0.20 -7.45
C THR A 62 -12.93 1.25 -7.06
N ILE A 63 -11.80 1.49 -6.40
CA ILE A 63 -11.35 2.81 -5.96
C ILE A 63 -10.74 3.59 -7.13
N THR A 64 -10.08 2.88 -8.06
CA THR A 64 -9.44 3.50 -9.23
C THR A 64 -10.36 3.62 -10.44
N GLY A 65 -11.64 3.25 -10.30
CA GLY A 65 -12.61 3.24 -11.40
C GLY A 65 -12.35 2.14 -12.43
N SER A 66 -11.57 1.12 -12.07
CA SER A 66 -11.21 -0.01 -12.91
C SER A 66 -12.00 -1.28 -12.50
N SER A 67 -11.93 -2.32 -13.32
CA SER A 67 -12.53 -3.64 -13.02
C SER A 67 -11.47 -4.73 -13.02
N LEU A 68 -11.65 -5.73 -12.15
CA LEU A 68 -10.80 -6.94 -12.13
C LEU A 68 -10.75 -7.64 -13.49
N GLY A 69 -11.81 -7.53 -14.30
CA GLY A 69 -11.86 -8.07 -15.66
C GLY A 69 -10.92 -7.37 -16.65
N TYR A 70 -10.36 -6.20 -16.30
CA TYR A 70 -9.42 -5.44 -17.12
C TYR A 70 -7.98 -5.51 -16.63
N VAL A 71 -7.67 -6.40 -15.69
CA VAL A 71 -6.28 -6.72 -15.29
C VAL A 71 -5.64 -7.54 -16.42
N ALA A 72 -5.20 -6.84 -17.47
CA ALA A 72 -4.78 -7.45 -18.73
C ALA A 72 -3.26 -7.41 -18.91
N THR A 73 -2.58 -6.42 -18.31
CA THR A 73 -1.14 -6.24 -18.49
C THR A 73 -0.34 -6.77 -17.30
N THR A 74 0.94 -7.08 -17.54
CA THR A 74 1.89 -7.44 -16.49
C THR A 74 1.97 -6.36 -15.41
N PHE A 75 1.89 -5.09 -15.79
CA PHE A 75 1.93 -3.98 -14.83
C PHE A 75 0.67 -3.96 -13.95
N ASP A 76 -0.51 -4.23 -14.49
CA ASP A 76 -1.75 -4.30 -13.69
C ASP A 76 -1.67 -5.41 -12.64
N ILE A 77 -1.15 -6.58 -13.03
CA ILE A 77 -0.95 -7.71 -12.12
C ILE A 77 0.05 -7.34 -11.02
N VAL A 78 1.20 -6.77 -11.39
CA VAL A 78 2.24 -6.37 -10.43
C VAL A 78 1.70 -5.31 -9.46
N THR A 79 0.95 -4.34 -9.95
CA THR A 79 0.32 -3.31 -9.12
C THR A 79 -0.69 -3.94 -8.16
N LEU A 80 -1.56 -4.85 -8.64
CA LEU A 80 -2.57 -5.50 -7.81
C LEU A 80 -1.94 -6.36 -6.71
N VAL A 81 -0.93 -7.17 -7.06
CA VAL A 81 -0.16 -7.96 -6.10
C VAL A 81 0.58 -7.05 -5.12
N GLY A 82 1.17 -5.96 -5.60
CA GLY A 82 1.84 -4.97 -4.76
C GLY A 82 0.91 -4.35 -3.72
N ILE A 83 -0.33 -4.04 -4.09
CA ILE A 83 -1.38 -3.56 -3.17
C ILE A 83 -1.69 -4.63 -2.12
N GLY A 84 -1.90 -5.89 -2.53
CA GLY A 84 -2.20 -6.98 -1.60
C GLY A 84 -1.08 -7.25 -0.60
N VAL A 85 0.16 -7.32 -1.09
CA VAL A 85 1.35 -7.52 -0.24
C VAL A 85 1.55 -6.33 0.70
N GLY A 86 1.48 -5.10 0.18
CA GLY A 86 1.62 -3.88 0.99
C GLY A 86 0.56 -3.79 2.10
N ALA A 87 -0.71 -4.05 1.76
CA ALA A 87 -1.81 -4.06 2.72
C ALA A 87 -1.65 -5.18 3.76
N THR A 88 -1.21 -6.37 3.36
CA THR A 88 -0.92 -7.48 4.28
C THR A 88 0.17 -7.09 5.27
N LEU A 89 1.31 -6.60 4.78
CA LEU A 89 2.45 -6.24 5.63
C LEU A 89 2.10 -5.12 6.59
N TYR A 90 1.44 -4.06 6.09
CA TYR A 90 1.01 -2.94 6.92
C TYR A 90 0.02 -3.39 7.99
N THR A 91 -1.00 -4.15 7.62
CA THR A 91 -2.01 -4.66 8.56
C THR A 91 -1.37 -5.56 9.59
N TRP A 92 -0.47 -6.46 9.18
CA TRP A 92 0.25 -7.33 10.11
C TRP A 92 1.08 -6.53 11.11
N LEU A 93 1.82 -5.51 10.65
CA LEU A 93 2.58 -4.63 11.53
C LEU A 93 1.68 -3.95 12.57
N VAL A 94 0.54 -3.40 12.13
CA VAL A 94 -0.43 -2.72 13.01
C VAL A 94 -1.06 -3.70 13.98
N VAL A 95 -1.70 -4.75 13.47
CA VAL A 95 -2.52 -5.69 14.24
C VAL A 95 -1.70 -6.51 15.22
N ARG A 96 -0.48 -6.95 14.86
CA ARG A 96 0.36 -7.76 15.76
C ARG A 96 0.69 -7.03 17.05
N LYS A 97 0.72 -5.69 17.05
CA LYS A 97 0.91 -4.87 18.26
C LYS A 97 -0.31 -4.92 19.18
N TRP A 98 -1.50 -4.94 18.61
CA TRP A 98 -2.76 -4.91 19.37
C TRP A 98 -3.20 -6.29 19.88
N LEU A 99 -2.90 -7.36 19.14
CA LEU A 99 -3.30 -8.74 19.48
C LEU A 99 -2.30 -9.47 20.39
N SER A 100 -1.10 -8.93 20.61
CA SER A 100 -0.07 -9.55 21.45
C SER A 100 -0.19 -9.25 22.96
N HIS A 101 -1.35 -8.77 23.40
CA HIS A 101 -1.65 -8.49 24.81
C HIS A 101 -2.36 -9.66 25.50
#